data_AF-A0A6P0XJU5-F1
#
_entry.id   AF-A0A6P0XJU5-F1
#
_cell.length_a   1.000
_cell.length_b   1.000
_cell.length_c   1.000
_cell.angle_alpha   90.00
_cell.angle_beta   90.00
_cell.angle_gamma   90.00
#
_symmetry.space_group_name_H-M   'P 1'
#
loop_
_entity.id
_entity.type
_entity.pdbx_description
1 polymer ?
#
loop_
_entity_poly.entity_id
_entity_poly.type
_entity_poly.pdbx_seq_one_letter_code
_entity_poly.pdbx_strand_id
1 'polypeptide(L)'
;MYFLTVNYYSTQLIQKLINSIKLTPKLFQQIIIINNSTDDNSIYQLQSNTTIIINSETNLGYGKACNLGLNWIYNQNPQAIIWLINPDAYLFSNSLEKAHQFLA
;
A
#
# COMPACT_ATOMS: atom_id res chain seq x y z
N MET A 1 3.11 -2.73 10.77
CA MET A 1 3.75 -2.29 9.51
C MET A 1 2.67 -1.96 8.49
N TYR A 2 2.87 -0.92 7.70
CA TYR A 2 1.98 -0.54 6.60
C TYR A 2 2.67 -0.80 5.26
N PHE A 3 1.89 -1.19 4.27
CA PHE A 3 2.30 -1.10 2.87
C PHE A 3 1.63 0.11 2.24
N LEU A 4 2.38 0.89 1.47
CA LEU A 4 1.87 2.04 0.76
C LEU A 4 2.25 1.93 -0.71
N THR A 5 1.25 1.88 -1.58
CA THR A 5 1.43 1.87 -3.03
C THR A 5 0.58 2.95 -3.68
N VAL A 6 0.92 3.28 -4.92
CA VAL A 6 0.25 4.30 -5.72
C VAL A 6 -0.36 3.62 -6.94
N ASN A 7 -1.67 3.78 -7.11
CA ASN A 7 -2.37 3.38 -8.33
C ASN A 7 -2.29 4.49 -9.37
N TYR A 8 -1.83 4.15 -10.56
CA TYR A 8 -2.05 4.91 -11.78
C TYR A 8 -2.37 3.90 -12.87
N TYR A 9 -3.67 3.62 -13.07
CA TYR A 9 -4.18 2.58 -13.97
C TYR A 9 -3.52 1.20 -13.79
N SER A 10 -3.22 0.83 -12.55
CA SER A 10 -2.41 -0.35 -12.19
C SER A 10 -3.17 -1.37 -11.34
N THR A 11 -4.49 -1.28 -11.29
CA THR A 11 -5.35 -2.14 -10.45
C THR A 11 -5.03 -3.63 -10.54
N GLN A 12 -4.80 -4.17 -11.74
CA GLN A 12 -4.47 -5.59 -11.90
C GLN A 12 -3.11 -5.98 -11.30
N LEU A 13 -2.13 -5.08 -11.38
CA LEU A 13 -0.80 -5.30 -10.80
C LEU A 13 -0.88 -5.22 -9.28
N ILE A 14 -1.60 -4.23 -8.76
CA ILE A 14 -1.81 -4.08 -7.31
C ILE A 14 -2.57 -5.30 -6.77
N GLN A 15 -3.56 -5.84 -7.48
CA GLN A 15 -4.23 -7.09 -7.08
C GLN A 15 -3.23 -8.25 -6.94
N LYS A 16 -2.28 -8.38 -7.88
CA LYS A 16 -1.22 -9.41 -7.81
C LYS A 16 -0.28 -9.17 -6.64
N LEU A 17 0.11 -7.91 -6.40
CA LEU A 17 0.90 -7.52 -5.24
C LEU A 17 0.19 -7.94 -3.94
N ILE A 18 -1.07 -7.54 -3.74
CA ILE A 18 -1.87 -7.89 -2.56
C ILE A 18 -1.92 -9.42 -2.38
N ASN A 19 -2.17 -10.16 -3.46
CA ASN A 19 -2.24 -11.63 -3.41
C ASN A 19 -0.89 -12.28 -3.05
N SER A 20 0.23 -11.61 -3.32
CA SER A 20 1.57 -12.09 -2.93
C SER A 20 1.91 -11.82 -1.46
N ILE A 21 1.23 -10.87 -0.82
CA ILE A 21 1.46 -10.51 0.58
C ILE A 21 0.77 -11.55 1.47
N LYS A 22 1.56 -12.36 2.16
CA LYS A 22 1.07 -13.20 3.25
C LYS A 22 0.80 -12.32 4.47
N LEU A 23 -0.46 -12.03 4.72
CA LEU A 23 -0.90 -11.24 5.87
C LEU A 23 -0.72 -12.05 7.15
N THR A 24 0.29 -11.71 7.93
CA THR A 24 0.48 -12.25 9.29
C THR A 24 -0.03 -11.18 10.27
N PRO A 25 -1.15 -11.39 11.00
CA PRO A 25 -1.78 -10.37 11.83
C PRO A 25 -0.86 -9.72 12.88
N LYS A 26 0.20 -10.41 13.30
CA LYS A 26 1.21 -9.87 14.21
C LYS A 26 2.15 -8.84 13.58
N LEU A 27 2.35 -8.90 12.26
CA LEU A 27 3.40 -8.15 11.56
C LEU A 27 2.83 -7.03 10.68
N PHE A 28 1.57 -7.16 10.29
CA PHE A 28 0.95 -6.35 9.27
C PHE A 28 -0.30 -5.63 9.80
N GLN A 29 -0.41 -4.33 9.52
CA GLN A 29 -1.58 -3.53 9.88
C GLN A 29 -2.53 -3.40 8.69
N GLN A 30 -2.13 -2.64 7.66
CA GLN A 30 -2.98 -2.28 6.51
C GLN A 30 -2.16 -2.01 5.24
N ILE A 31 -2.81 -2.19 4.09
CA ILE A 31 -2.36 -1.74 2.76
C ILE A 31 -3.06 -0.42 2.49
N ILE A 32 -2.30 0.61 2.23
CA ILE A 32 -2.78 1.90 1.78
C ILE A 32 -2.50 2.02 0.28
N ILE A 33 -3.54 2.27 -0.49
CA ILE A 33 -3.44 2.53 -1.92
C ILE A 33 -3.85 3.97 -2.14
N ILE A 34 -2.97 4.76 -2.74
CA ILE A 34 -3.34 6.08 -3.23
C ILE A 34 -3.85 5.93 -4.65
N ASN A 35 -5.15 6.15 -4.87
CA ASN A 35 -5.69 6.21 -6.22
C ASN A 35 -5.31 7.55 -6.86
N ASN A 36 -4.25 7.51 -7.67
CA ASN A 36 -3.67 8.67 -8.36
C ASN A 36 -4.12 8.78 -9.83
N SER A 37 -5.16 8.01 -10.20
CA SER A 37 -5.90 8.07 -11.47
C SER A 37 -7.40 8.22 -11.15
N THR A 38 -7.91 9.45 -11.23
CA THR A 38 -9.24 9.85 -10.72
C THR A 38 -10.43 9.16 -11.38
N ASP A 39 -10.24 8.63 -12.59
CA ASP A 39 -11.23 7.91 -13.39
C ASP A 39 -11.07 6.38 -13.32
N ASP A 40 -10.02 5.86 -12.67
CA ASP A 40 -9.83 4.42 -12.46
C ASP A 40 -10.68 3.92 -11.29
N ASN A 41 -11.97 3.70 -11.56
CA ASN A 41 -12.89 3.13 -10.57
C ASN A 41 -12.65 1.63 -10.32
N SER A 42 -11.84 0.95 -11.13
CA SER A 42 -11.59 -0.48 -10.95
C SER A 42 -10.82 -0.76 -9.65
N ILE A 43 -10.04 0.22 -9.15
CA ILE A 43 -9.23 0.07 -7.94
C ILE A 43 -10.08 -0.25 -6.70
N TYR A 44 -11.32 0.24 -6.63
CA TYR A 44 -12.19 0.04 -5.47
C TYR A 44 -12.58 -1.42 -5.23
N GLN A 45 -12.44 -2.28 -6.23
CA GLN A 45 -12.62 -3.73 -6.03
C GLN A 45 -11.58 -4.34 -5.07
N LEU A 46 -10.46 -3.64 -4.82
CA LEU A 46 -9.42 -4.07 -3.90
C LEU A 46 -9.67 -3.63 -2.45
N GLN A 47 -10.71 -2.82 -2.21
CA GLN A 47 -11.02 -2.33 -0.87
C GLN A 47 -11.48 -3.50 0.03
N SER A 48 -10.95 -3.53 1.25
CA SER A 48 -11.26 -4.59 2.23
C SER A 48 -10.99 -4.10 3.66
N ASN A 49 -11.22 -4.95 4.66
CA ASN A 49 -10.86 -4.63 6.05
C ASN A 49 -9.36 -4.37 6.25
N THR A 50 -8.51 -4.86 5.35
CA THR A 50 -7.05 -4.69 5.40
C THR A 50 -6.50 -3.76 4.32
N THR A 51 -7.35 -3.25 3.42
CA THR A 51 -6.93 -2.41 2.28
C THR A 51 -7.77 -1.15 2.25
N ILE A 52 -7.12 0.00 2.44
CA ILE A 52 -7.75 1.33 2.38
C ILE A 52 -7.31 2.02 1.10
N ILE A 53 -8.27 2.62 0.41
CA ILE A 53 -8.03 3.41 -0.80
C ILE A 53 -8.28 4.88 -0.46
N ILE A 54 -7.30 5.72 -0.78
CA ILE A 54 -7.37 7.18 -0.60
C ILE A 54 -7.24 7.81 -1.98
N ASN A 55 -8.20 8.62 -2.37
CA ASN A 55 -8.18 9.29 -3.67
C ASN A 55 -7.35 10.55 -3.62
N SER A 56 -6.53 10.79 -4.65
CA SER A 56 -6.06 12.13 -4.94
C SER A 56 -7.09 12.87 -5.80
N GLU A 57 -7.08 14.21 -5.74
CA GLU A 57 -7.98 15.04 -6.54
C GLU A 57 -7.57 15.09 -8.02
N THR A 58 -6.29 14.87 -8.31
CA THR A 58 -5.68 14.84 -9.64
C THR A 58 -4.49 13.88 -9.65
N ASN A 59 -3.87 13.65 -10.80
CA ASN A 59 -2.59 12.95 -10.85
C ASN A 59 -1.49 13.85 -10.24
N LEU A 60 -1.03 13.50 -9.05
CA LEU A 60 -0.02 14.24 -8.29
C LEU A 60 1.43 13.88 -8.69
N GLY A 61 1.61 12.84 -9.50
CA GLY A 61 2.88 12.13 -9.64
C GLY A 61 3.23 11.30 -8.40
N TYR A 62 4.17 10.35 -8.58
CA TYR A 62 4.46 9.31 -7.58
C TYR A 62 4.87 9.88 -6.21
N GLY A 63 5.82 10.81 -6.15
CA GLY A 63 6.34 11.32 -4.88
C GLY A 63 5.28 12.03 -4.03
N LYS A 64 4.44 12.88 -4.65
CA LYS A 64 3.35 13.57 -3.93
C LYS A 64 2.24 12.61 -3.52
N ALA A 65 1.93 11.61 -4.34
CA ALA A 65 1.00 10.55 -3.98
C ALA A 65 1.52 9.75 -2.76
N CYS A 66 2.80 9.38 -2.74
CA CYS A 66 3.42 8.76 -1.55
C CYS A 66 3.27 9.67 -0.31
N ASN A 67 3.55 10.97 -0.43
CA ASN A 67 3.41 11.90 0.70
C ASN A 67 1.96 11.98 1.23
N LEU A 68 0.96 11.91 0.34
CA LEU A 68 -0.45 11.86 0.75
C LEU A 68 -0.72 10.63 1.64
N GLY A 69 -0.24 9.45 1.22
CA GLY A 69 -0.37 8.23 2.01
C GLY A 69 0.43 8.24 3.31
N LEU A 70 1.66 8.76 3.27
CA LEU A 70 2.52 8.90 4.46
C LEU A 70 1.88 9.80 5.51
N ASN A 71 1.31 10.94 5.11
CA ASN A 71 0.59 11.83 6.03
C ASN A 71 -0.62 11.15 6.67
N TRP A 72 -1.39 10.39 5.88
CA TRP A 72 -2.52 9.64 6.41
C TRP A 72 -2.06 8.60 7.44
N ILE A 73 -1.03 7.81 7.12
CA ILE A 73 -0.48 6.78 8.03
C ILE A 73 0.07 7.42 9.30
N TYR A 74 0.82 8.53 9.18
CA TYR A 74 1.39 9.25 10.31
C TYR A 74 0.32 9.71 11.31
N ASN A 75 -0.83 10.18 10.81
CA ASN A 75 -1.95 10.57 11.67
C ASN A 75 -2.59 9.39 12.40
N GLN A 76 -2.48 8.16 11.88
CA GLN A 76 -2.95 6.95 12.56
C GLN A 76 -1.91 6.39 13.54
N ASN A 77 -0.64 6.38 13.14
CA ASN A 77 0.47 5.84 13.90
C ASN A 77 1.79 6.55 13.52
N PRO A 78 2.24 7.52 14.32
CA PRO A 78 3.48 8.26 14.08
C PRO A 78 4.76 7.41 14.11
N GLN A 79 4.70 6.20 14.69
CA GLN A 79 5.84 5.27 14.83
C GLN A 79 5.73 4.10 13.85
N ALA A 80 4.87 4.20 12.83
CA ALA A 80 4.69 3.15 11.85
C ALA A 80 5.97 2.90 11.03
N ILE A 81 6.34 1.63 10.90
CA ILE A 81 7.20 1.18 9.80
C ILE A 81 6.35 1.09 8.53
N ILE A 82 6.78 1.79 7.48
CA ILE A 82 6.06 1.93 6.22
C ILE A 82 6.93 1.40 5.08
N TRP A 83 6.36 0.53 4.25
CA TRP A 83 6.98 0.07 3.02
C TRP A 83 6.32 0.76 1.84
N LEU A 84 7.04 1.72 1.26
CA LEU A 84 6.73 2.22 -0.08
C LEU A 84 7.01 1.11 -1.08
N ILE A 85 5.97 0.58 -1.72
CA ILE A 85 6.07 -0.56 -2.61
C ILE A 85 5.48 -0.22 -3.97
N ASN A 86 6.21 -0.58 -5.03
CA ASN A 86 5.74 -0.37 -6.40
C ASN A 86 4.53 -1.28 -6.69
N PRO A 87 3.57 -0.82 -7.51
CA PRO A 87 2.34 -1.56 -7.79
C PRO A 87 2.58 -2.88 -8.54
N ASP A 88 3.73 -3.04 -9.19
CA ASP A 88 4.15 -4.22 -9.95
C ASP A 88 5.10 -5.16 -9.18
N ALA A 89 5.41 -4.84 -7.92
CA ALA A 89 6.21 -5.70 -7.06
C ALA A 89 5.43 -6.94 -6.62
N TYR A 90 6.16 -7.98 -6.23
CA TYR A 90 5.62 -9.19 -5.62
C TYR A 90 6.54 -9.64 -4.49
N LEU A 91 5.96 -10.20 -3.43
CA LEU A 91 6.73 -10.73 -2.31
C LEU A 91 6.84 -12.26 -2.41
N PHE A 92 8.05 -12.76 -2.18
CA PHE A 92 8.26 -14.17 -1.95
C PHE A 92 7.80 -14.55 -0.53
N SER A 93 7.56 -15.84 -0.33
CA SER A 93 7.27 -16.35 1.02
C SER A 93 8.43 -15.99 1.97
N ASN A 94 8.09 -15.61 3.19
CA ASN A 94 9.01 -15.26 4.28
C ASN A 94 9.77 -13.92 4.10
N SER A 95 9.52 -13.15 3.04
CA SER A 95 10.16 -11.84 2.85
C SER A 95 9.80 -10.85 3.97
N LEU A 96 8.55 -10.87 4.42
CA LEU A 96 8.06 -9.96 5.45
C LEU A 96 8.64 -10.29 6.83
N GLU A 97 8.69 -11.57 7.18
CA GLU A 97 9.27 -12.05 8.44
C GLU A 97 10.74 -11.67 8.56
N LYS A 98 11.53 -11.89 7.50
CA LYS A 98 12.96 -11.55 7.49
C LYS A 98 13.19 -10.06 7.68
N ALA A 99 12.41 -9.23 6.99
CA ALA A 99 12.58 -7.80 7.07
C ALA A 99 12.07 -7.25 8.42
N HIS A 100 11.04 -7.86 9.02
CA HIS A 100 10.65 -7.54 10.39
C HIS A 100 11.76 -7.89 11.39
N GLN A 101 12.38 -9.07 11.28
CA GLN A 101 13.51 -9.48 12.13
C GLN A 101 14.72 -8.57 12.03
N PHE A 102 14.92 -7.91 10.88
CA PHE A 102 16.02 -6.95 10.69
C PHE A 102 15.73 -5.59 11.34
N LEU A 103 14.45 -5.20 11.43
CA LEU A 103 14.01 -3.89 11.92
C LEU A 103 13.64 -3.87 13.41
N ALA A 104 13.46 -5.05 14.03
CA ALA A 104 13.13 -5.24 15.45
C ALA A 104 14.39 -5.56 16.27
#